data_AF-A0AA88YB37-F1
#
_entry.id   AF-A0AA88YB37-F1
#
_cell.length_a   1.000
_cell.length_b   1.000
_cell.length_c   1.000
_cell.angle_alpha   90.00
_cell.angle_beta   90.00
_cell.angle_gamma   90.00
#
_symmetry.space_group_name_H-M   'P 1'
#
loop_
_entity.id
_entity.type
_entity.pdbx_description
1 polymer ?
#
loop_
_entity_poly.entity_id
_entity_poly.type
_entity_poly.pdbx_seq_one_letter_code
_entity_poly.pdbx_strand_id
1 'polypeptide(L)'
;MIQRVNGSLAVSRALGDFEYKNVQGMGPCEQLVSPEPEISVEKRSEGDEFLVLACDGIWDVMSNDELCEFIRSRMKITESLEAICNMVVDTCLYKGSRDNMSIVIVAFEGAPRLSEEAIKQDKELDEKIEAKIKGILSQPETAEADLAYIMAMLNEESEEGDKLPLPPGGGLSSKMKRSKGESHEAILTTMFTIRSNTAHHSTL
;
A
#
# COMPACT_ATOMS: atom_id res chain seq x y z
N MET A 1 13.89 -9.85 24.77
CA MET A 1 14.39 -8.45 24.85
C MET A 1 13.42 -7.61 24.04
N ILE A 2 12.80 -6.59 24.62
CA ILE A 2 11.87 -5.71 23.90
C ILE A 2 12.71 -4.77 23.01
N GLN A 3 12.25 -4.48 21.79
CA GLN A 3 12.96 -3.66 20.77
C GLN A 3 12.93 -2.15 21.10
N ARG A 4 13.22 -1.77 22.35
CA ARG A 4 13.13 -0.39 22.83
C ARG A 4 14.26 -0.03 23.79
N VAL A 5 14.90 1.12 23.57
CA VAL A 5 15.86 1.73 24.51
C VAL A 5 15.15 2.00 25.82
N ASN A 6 15.63 1.39 26.90
CA ASN A 6 15.03 1.43 28.24
C ASN A 6 13.53 1.09 28.27
N GLY A 7 13.05 0.29 27.33
CA GLY A 7 11.63 -0.06 27.21
C GLY A 7 10.72 1.04 26.66
N SER A 8 11.27 2.20 26.27
CA SER A 8 10.49 3.36 25.82
C SER A 8 10.66 3.65 24.33
N LEU A 9 11.86 4.02 23.87
CA LEU A 9 12.07 4.51 22.51
C LEU A 9 12.43 3.38 21.53
N ALA A 10 11.74 3.31 20.39
CA ALA A 10 11.91 2.22 19.39
C ALA A 10 12.99 2.50 18.34
N VAL A 11 13.77 3.58 18.49
CA VAL A 11 14.88 3.94 17.59
C VAL A 11 16.16 4.14 18.41
N SER A 12 17.30 3.84 17.80
CA SER A 12 18.64 4.06 18.38
C SER A 12 19.31 5.33 17.90
N ARG A 13 18.78 5.94 16.84
CA ARG A 13 19.27 7.20 16.28
C ARG A 13 18.11 8.13 15.94
N ALA A 14 18.24 9.38 16.36
CA ALA A 14 17.26 10.43 16.11
C ALA A 14 17.87 11.82 16.35
N LEU A 15 17.35 12.83 15.66
CA LEU A 15 17.49 14.23 16.08
C LEU A 15 16.48 14.50 17.21
N GLY A 16 16.77 15.46 18.10
CA GLY A 16 15.94 15.68 19.30
C GLY A 16 16.25 14.68 20.42
N ASP A 17 15.24 14.15 21.11
CA ASP A 17 15.34 13.14 22.18
C ASP A 17 16.41 13.46 23.24
N PHE A 18 16.47 14.72 23.66
CA PHE A 18 17.53 15.22 24.53
C PHE A 18 17.63 14.49 25.87
N GLU A 19 16.53 13.90 26.37
CA GLU A 19 16.53 13.11 27.60
C GLU A 19 17.43 11.86 27.53
N TYR A 20 17.62 11.30 26.34
CA TYR A 20 18.52 10.16 26.08
C TYR A 20 19.97 10.58 25.78
N LYS A 21 20.26 11.89 25.83
CA LYS A 21 21.54 12.49 25.41
C LYS A 21 22.27 13.24 26.52
N ASN A 22 22.05 12.84 27.77
CA ASN A 22 22.61 13.48 28.97
C ASN A 22 23.55 12.56 29.77
N VAL A 23 24.12 11.52 29.17
CA VAL A 23 25.06 10.63 29.87
C VAL A 23 26.40 11.34 30.07
N GLN A 24 26.79 11.52 31.33
CA GLN A 24 28.03 12.22 31.68
C GLN A 24 29.26 11.46 31.18
N GLY A 25 30.22 12.21 30.61
CA GLY A 25 31.48 11.66 30.12
C GLY A 25 31.42 11.02 28.73
N MET A 26 30.27 11.04 28.06
CA MET A 26 30.11 10.53 26.68
C MET A 26 29.98 11.68 25.68
N GLY A 27 30.54 11.52 24.48
CA GLY A 27 30.37 12.45 23.38
C GLY A 27 28.94 12.46 22.82
N PRO A 28 28.60 13.39 21.90
CA PRO A 28 27.25 13.48 21.32
C PRO A 28 26.78 12.23 20.59
N CYS A 29 27.69 11.51 19.91
CA CYS A 29 27.38 10.29 19.14
C CYS A 29 27.44 9.01 19.98
N GLU A 30 27.86 9.11 21.24
CA GLU A 30 28.04 7.97 22.17
C GLU A 30 26.91 7.90 23.21
N GLN A 31 25.86 8.70 23.03
CA GLN A 31 24.68 8.72 23.89
C GLN A 31 23.79 7.49 23.65
N LEU A 32 22.77 7.28 24.50
CA LEU A 32 21.79 6.20 24.33
C LEU A 32 21.05 6.27 22.99
N VAL A 33 20.85 7.50 22.49
CA VAL A 33 20.30 7.80 21.16
C VAL A 33 21.28 8.72 20.44
N SER A 34 21.83 8.28 19.30
CA SER A 34 22.82 9.05 18.56
C SER A 34 22.17 9.98 17.51
N PRO A 35 22.64 11.22 17.34
CA PRO A 35 22.22 12.07 16.22
C PRO A 35 23.00 11.77 14.91
N GLU A 36 23.95 10.83 14.94
CA GLU A 36 24.87 10.60 13.82
C GLU A 36 24.19 9.87 12.64
N PRO A 37 24.16 10.49 11.45
CA PRO A 37 23.59 9.84 10.28
C PRO A 37 24.51 8.74 9.75
N GLU A 38 23.92 7.78 9.05
CA GLU A 38 24.66 6.90 8.14
C GLU A 38 24.65 7.52 6.74
N ILE A 39 25.80 7.61 6.10
CA ILE A 39 25.96 8.22 4.78
C ILE A 39 26.56 7.19 3.82
N SER A 40 25.78 6.79 2.83
CA SER A 40 26.25 6.04 1.67
C SER A 40 26.31 6.95 0.44
N VAL A 41 27.34 6.74 -0.39
CA VAL A 41 27.54 7.49 -1.63
C VAL A 41 27.63 6.51 -2.78
N GLU A 42 26.58 6.47 -3.59
CA GLU A 42 26.50 5.59 -4.75
C GLU A 42 26.70 6.38 -6.05
N LYS A 43 27.49 5.82 -6.96
CA LYS A 43 27.68 6.42 -8.29
C LYS A 43 26.46 6.14 -9.15
N ARG A 44 25.88 7.19 -9.72
CA ARG A 44 24.74 7.10 -10.65
C ARG A 44 25.09 6.26 -11.89
N SER A 45 24.10 5.49 -12.33
CA SER A 45 24.09 4.73 -13.58
C SER A 45 22.97 5.23 -14.49
N GLU A 46 23.15 5.11 -15.80
CA GLU A 46 22.08 5.36 -16.79
C GLU A 46 20.90 4.39 -16.61
N GLY A 47 21.15 3.22 -16.03
CA GLY A 47 20.13 2.22 -15.72
C GLY A 47 19.36 2.46 -14.41
N ASP A 48 19.64 3.54 -13.69
CA ASP A 48 18.90 3.84 -12.46
C ASP A 48 17.44 4.17 -12.81
N GLU A 49 16.50 3.48 -12.18
CA GLU A 49 15.07 3.64 -12.47
C GLU A 49 14.44 4.72 -11.58
N PHE A 50 14.49 4.55 -10.27
CA PHE A 50 13.92 5.47 -9.30
C PHE A 50 14.52 5.29 -7.89
N LEU A 51 14.33 6.30 -7.05
CA LEU A 51 14.62 6.27 -5.61
C LEU A 51 13.30 6.42 -4.84
N VAL A 52 13.15 5.65 -3.76
CA VAL A 52 12.01 5.73 -2.84
C VAL A 52 12.50 6.11 -1.45
N LEU A 53 11.86 7.11 -0.85
CA LEU A 53 12.01 7.45 0.56
C LEU A 53 10.65 7.29 1.23
N ALA A 54 10.58 6.54 2.32
CA ALA A 54 9.34 6.36 3.08
C ALA A 54 9.62 6.13 4.56
N CYS A 55 8.63 6.43 5.41
CA CYS A 55 8.68 6.09 6.85
C CYS A 55 8.29 4.62 7.11
N ASP A 56 8.50 4.18 8.35
CA ASP A 56 8.14 2.85 8.86
C ASP A 56 6.68 2.47 8.61
N GLY A 57 5.74 3.42 8.66
CA GLY A 57 4.34 3.16 8.31
C GLY A 57 4.12 2.53 6.92
N ILE A 58 5.08 2.66 5.98
CA ILE A 58 5.10 1.93 4.71
C ILE A 58 5.90 0.62 4.83
N TRP A 59 7.12 0.69 5.37
CA TRP A 59 8.06 -0.44 5.42
C TRP A 59 7.64 -1.56 6.39
N ASP A 60 6.78 -1.26 7.37
CA ASP A 60 6.24 -2.24 8.31
C ASP A 60 5.31 -3.25 7.63
N VAL A 61 4.75 -2.92 6.46
CA VAL A 61 3.77 -3.75 5.75
C VAL A 61 4.16 -4.09 4.31
N MET A 62 5.26 -3.52 3.80
CA MET A 62 5.82 -3.83 2.50
C MET A 62 7.34 -3.92 2.57
N SER A 63 7.90 -5.02 2.10
CA SER A 63 9.34 -5.18 1.94
C SER A 63 9.91 -4.33 0.79
N ASN A 64 11.24 -4.19 0.76
CA ASN A 64 11.95 -3.48 -0.31
C ASN A 64 11.56 -3.96 -1.71
N ASP A 65 11.57 -5.28 -1.91
CA ASP A 65 11.27 -5.89 -3.20
C ASP A 65 9.80 -5.71 -3.58
N GLU A 66 8.88 -5.96 -2.66
CA GLU A 66 7.44 -5.78 -2.89
C GLU A 66 7.12 -4.34 -3.29
N LEU A 67 7.68 -3.34 -2.59
CA LEU A 67 7.41 -1.94 -2.89
C LEU A 67 8.01 -1.54 -4.25
N CYS A 68 9.24 -1.98 -4.54
CA CYS A 68 9.89 -1.68 -5.82
C CYS A 68 9.13 -2.31 -7.00
N GLU A 69 8.75 -3.58 -6.90
CA GLU A 69 7.95 -4.25 -7.93
C GLU A 69 6.58 -3.60 -8.11
N PHE A 70 5.94 -3.24 -7.01
CA PHE A 70 4.65 -2.55 -7.07
C PHE A 70 4.79 -1.21 -7.79
N ILE A 71 5.74 -0.35 -7.39
CA ILE A 71 5.99 0.94 -8.05
C ILE A 71 6.32 0.76 -9.53
N ARG A 72 7.20 -0.19 -9.90
CA ARG A 72 7.49 -0.52 -11.31
C ARG A 72 6.23 -0.89 -12.08
N SER A 73 5.35 -1.69 -11.48
CA SER A 73 4.09 -2.08 -12.11
C SER A 73 3.16 -0.88 -12.31
N ARG A 74 3.14 0.08 -11.37
CA ARG A 74 2.28 1.26 -11.43
C ARG A 74 2.81 2.32 -12.40
N MET A 75 4.13 2.48 -12.52
CA MET A 75 4.77 3.35 -13.54
C MET A 75 4.43 2.92 -14.99
N LYS A 76 4.11 1.63 -15.21
CA LYS A 76 3.68 1.14 -16.52
C LYS A 76 2.23 1.50 -16.88
N ILE A 77 1.42 1.96 -15.93
CA ILE A 77 0.01 2.29 -16.15
C ILE A 77 -0.32 3.78 -15.98
N THR A 78 0.53 4.55 -15.29
CA THR A 78 0.36 6.00 -15.12
C THR A 78 1.71 6.70 -15.02
N GLU A 79 1.81 7.92 -15.57
CA GLU A 79 3.00 8.79 -15.45
C GLU A 79 2.95 9.66 -14.18
N SER A 80 1.80 9.72 -13.49
CA SER A 80 1.63 10.56 -12.31
C SER A 80 2.28 9.89 -11.08
N LEU A 81 3.46 10.38 -10.69
CA LEU A 81 4.12 9.94 -9.46
C LEU A 81 3.27 10.20 -8.22
N GLU A 82 2.50 11.28 -8.19
CA GLU A 82 1.55 11.57 -7.10
C GLU A 82 0.49 10.45 -7.00
N ALA A 83 -0.06 10.02 -8.13
CA ALA A 83 -1.01 8.92 -8.15
C ALA A 83 -0.38 7.61 -7.65
N ILE A 84 0.87 7.33 -8.04
CA ILE A 84 1.61 6.14 -7.58
C ILE A 84 1.87 6.22 -6.07
N CYS A 85 2.29 7.37 -5.54
CA CYS A 85 2.43 7.58 -4.10
C CYS A 85 1.11 7.31 -3.36
N ASN A 86 -0.01 7.83 -3.87
CA ASN A 86 -1.33 7.59 -3.28
C ASN A 86 -1.71 6.10 -3.32
N MET A 87 -1.43 5.40 -4.42
CA MET A 87 -1.66 3.96 -4.52
C MET A 87 -0.83 3.18 -3.49
N VAL A 88 0.43 3.55 -3.25
CA VAL A 88 1.27 2.91 -2.22
C VAL A 88 0.69 3.14 -0.82
N VAL A 89 0.35 4.38 -0.49
CA VAL A 89 -0.22 4.72 0.83
C VAL A 89 -1.54 3.99 1.08
N ASP A 90 -2.44 3.97 0.10
CA ASP A 90 -3.70 3.24 0.20
C ASP A 90 -3.45 1.73 0.34
N THR A 91 -2.53 1.16 -0.45
CA THR A 91 -2.16 -0.26 -0.35
C THR A 91 -1.64 -0.61 1.03
N CYS A 92 -0.77 0.21 1.62
CA CYS A 92 -0.22 -0.01 2.96
C CYS A 92 -1.31 0.09 4.05
N LEU A 93 -2.26 1.02 3.91
CA LEU A 93 -3.43 1.09 4.77
C LEU A 93 -4.23 -0.22 4.73
N TYR A 94 -4.51 -0.73 3.52
CA TYR A 94 -5.27 -1.97 3.35
C TYR A 94 -4.48 -3.24 3.73
N LYS A 95 -3.15 -3.17 3.77
CA LYS A 95 -2.29 -4.21 4.36
C LYS A 95 -2.21 -4.14 5.89
N GLY A 96 -2.85 -3.14 6.52
CA GLY A 96 -3.01 -3.04 7.96
C GLY A 96 -2.11 -2.02 8.64
N SER A 97 -1.41 -1.16 7.88
CA SER A 97 -0.68 -0.04 8.49
C SER A 97 -1.66 0.88 9.23
N ARG A 98 -1.30 1.24 10.46
CA ARG A 98 -2.10 2.14 11.32
C ARG A 98 -1.31 3.38 11.73
N ASP A 99 -0.15 3.59 11.13
CA ASP A 99 0.73 4.71 11.43
C ASP A 99 0.53 5.87 10.43
N ASN A 100 1.20 6.98 10.68
CA ASN A 100 1.43 8.01 9.68
C ASN A 100 2.26 7.42 8.55
N MET A 101 1.87 7.76 7.31
CA MET A 101 2.51 7.27 6.11
C MET A 101 2.93 8.46 5.25
N SER A 102 4.19 8.46 4.84
CA SER A 102 4.76 9.44 3.92
C SER A 102 5.71 8.74 2.98
N ILE A 103 5.63 9.08 1.70
CA ILE A 103 6.47 8.51 0.64
C ILE A 103 6.86 9.61 -0.36
N VAL A 104 8.10 9.55 -0.82
CA VAL A 104 8.64 10.34 -1.92
C VAL A 104 9.22 9.40 -2.95
N ILE A 105 8.83 9.58 -4.22
CA ILE A 105 9.38 8.85 -5.36
C ILE A 105 10.13 9.85 -6.25
N VAL A 106 11.39 9.58 -6.54
CA VAL A 106 12.20 10.32 -7.49
C VAL A 106 12.48 9.41 -8.68
N ALA A 107 11.83 9.69 -9.82
CA ALA A 107 12.05 8.93 -11.05
C ALA A 107 13.27 9.47 -11.82
N PHE A 108 14.01 8.57 -12.45
CA PHE A 108 15.15 8.86 -13.31
C PHE A 108 14.86 8.43 -14.77
N GLU A 109 15.82 8.63 -15.66
CA GLU A 109 15.64 8.34 -17.09
C GLU A 109 15.41 6.85 -17.38
N GLY A 110 15.98 5.96 -16.57
CA GLY A 110 15.78 4.51 -16.65
C GLY A 110 14.43 4.03 -16.15
N ALA A 111 13.58 4.90 -15.59
CA ALA A 111 12.28 4.50 -15.04
C ALA A 111 11.40 3.80 -16.10
N PRO A 112 10.61 2.78 -15.70
CA PRO A 112 9.64 2.15 -16.57
C PRO A 112 8.71 3.17 -17.24
N ARG A 113 8.46 2.97 -18.54
CA ARG A 113 7.53 3.78 -19.32
C ARG A 113 6.15 3.13 -19.35
N LEU A 114 5.15 3.93 -19.72
CA LEU A 114 3.81 3.45 -19.99
C LEU A 114 3.82 2.28 -20.98
N SER A 115 2.95 1.31 -20.72
CA SER A 115 2.73 0.17 -21.59
C SER A 115 1.23 0.05 -21.83
N GLU A 116 0.81 0.19 -23.09
CA GLU A 116 -0.60 0.05 -23.49
C GLU A 116 -1.17 -1.32 -23.07
N GLU A 117 -0.35 -2.36 -23.20
CA GLU A 117 -0.69 -3.72 -22.75
C GLU A 117 -0.89 -3.77 -21.22
N ALA A 118 -0.01 -3.15 -20.43
CA ALA A 118 -0.16 -3.11 -18.98
C ALA A 118 -1.42 -2.34 -18.54
N ILE A 119 -1.73 -1.22 -19.21
CA ILE A 119 -2.95 -0.43 -18.96
C ILE A 119 -4.19 -1.28 -19.24
N LYS A 120 -4.20 -1.97 -20.38
CA LYS A 120 -5.29 -2.86 -20.78
C LYS A 120 -5.48 -4.00 -19.76
N GLN A 121 -4.40 -4.66 -19.37
CA GLN A 121 -4.42 -5.75 -18.39
C GLN A 121 -4.92 -5.27 -17.01
N ASP A 122 -4.50 -4.09 -16.56
CA ASP A 122 -4.94 -3.54 -15.27
C ASP A 122 -6.44 -3.20 -15.28
N LYS A 123 -6.96 -2.72 -16.40
CA LYS A 123 -8.40 -2.47 -16.59
C LYS A 123 -9.21 -3.77 -16.64
N GLU A 124 -8.76 -4.76 -17.40
CA GLU A 124 -9.41 -6.08 -17.45
C GLU A 124 -9.42 -6.75 -16.08
N LEU A 125 -8.36 -6.56 -15.28
CA LEU A 125 -8.31 -7.04 -13.91
C LEU A 125 -9.34 -6.34 -13.02
N ASP A 126 -9.49 -5.01 -13.12
CA ASP A 126 -10.52 -4.26 -12.40
C ASP A 126 -11.92 -4.82 -12.71
N GLU A 127 -12.24 -5.02 -13.98
CA GLU A 127 -13.53 -5.57 -14.42
C GLU A 127 -13.78 -6.99 -13.88
N LYS A 128 -12.74 -7.84 -13.85
CA LYS A 128 -12.83 -9.20 -13.27
C LYS A 128 -13.07 -9.18 -11.76
N ILE A 129 -12.37 -8.32 -11.03
CA ILE A 129 -12.53 -8.17 -9.58
C ILE A 129 -13.96 -7.67 -9.27
N GLU A 130 -14.44 -6.68 -10.02
CA GLU A 130 -15.82 -6.20 -9.88
C GLU A 130 -16.86 -7.29 -10.12
N ALA A 131 -16.68 -8.08 -11.19
CA ALA A 131 -17.60 -9.17 -11.52
C ALA A 131 -17.64 -10.22 -10.40
N LYS A 132 -16.48 -10.58 -9.83
CA LYS A 132 -16.39 -11.50 -8.70
C LYS A 132 -17.09 -10.95 -7.46
N ILE A 133 -16.87 -9.68 -7.12
CA ILE A 133 -17.53 -9.06 -5.96
C ILE A 133 -19.04 -9.01 -6.12
N LYS A 134 -19.53 -8.66 -7.32
CA LYS A 134 -20.97 -8.71 -7.64
C LYS A 134 -21.52 -10.13 -7.49
N GLY A 135 -20.77 -11.14 -7.92
CA GLY A 135 -21.12 -12.55 -7.75
C GLY A 135 -21.25 -12.94 -6.27
N ILE A 136 -20.25 -12.59 -5.46
CA ILE A 136 -20.26 -12.85 -4.01
C ILE A 136 -21.48 -12.18 -3.37
N LEU A 137 -21.69 -10.88 -3.58
CA LEU A 137 -22.76 -10.11 -2.94
C LEU A 137 -24.18 -10.46 -3.42
N SER A 138 -24.32 -11.18 -4.53
CA SER A 138 -25.62 -11.64 -5.03
C SER A 138 -26.15 -12.86 -4.27
N GLN A 139 -25.32 -13.51 -3.45
CA GLN A 139 -25.74 -14.64 -2.64
C GLN A 139 -26.49 -14.14 -1.39
N PRO A 140 -27.66 -14.73 -1.04
CA PRO A 140 -28.46 -14.27 0.09
C PRO A 140 -27.72 -14.27 1.44
N GLU A 141 -26.77 -15.19 1.61
CA GLU A 141 -25.99 -15.39 2.83
C GLU A 141 -24.85 -14.38 3.02
N THR A 142 -24.43 -13.71 1.94
CA THR A 142 -23.29 -12.76 1.94
C THR A 142 -23.72 -11.35 1.51
N ALA A 143 -25.02 -11.10 1.33
CA ALA A 143 -25.55 -9.80 0.90
C ALA A 143 -25.20 -8.64 1.86
N GLU A 144 -24.95 -8.95 3.13
CA GLU A 144 -24.51 -7.99 4.16
C GLU A 144 -23.04 -8.13 4.54
N ALA A 145 -22.25 -8.93 3.80
CA ALA A 145 -20.84 -9.15 4.09
C ALA A 145 -20.06 -7.84 4.22
N ASP A 146 -19.16 -7.80 5.19
CA ASP A 146 -18.22 -6.70 5.33
C ASP A 146 -17.05 -6.85 4.36
N LEU A 147 -16.23 -5.80 4.29
CA LEU A 147 -15.08 -5.76 3.38
C LEU A 147 -14.06 -6.86 3.69
N ALA A 148 -13.89 -7.20 4.97
CA ALA A 148 -12.92 -8.20 5.40
C ALA A 148 -13.34 -9.60 4.91
N TYR A 149 -14.63 -9.91 5.00
CA TYR A 149 -15.18 -11.15 4.47
C TYR A 149 -15.02 -11.24 2.94
N ILE A 150 -15.36 -10.16 2.21
CA ILE A 150 -15.20 -10.13 0.74
C ILE A 150 -13.74 -10.34 0.35
N MET A 151 -12.80 -9.71 1.07
CA MET A 151 -11.37 -9.88 0.82
C MET A 151 -10.89 -11.31 1.07
N ALA A 152 -11.39 -11.97 2.13
CA ALA A 152 -11.08 -13.37 2.41
C ALA A 152 -11.55 -14.29 1.28
N MET A 153 -12.81 -14.11 0.84
CA MET A 153 -13.38 -14.90 -0.27
C MET A 153 -12.63 -14.69 -1.59
N LEU A 154 -12.28 -13.44 -1.92
CA LEU A 154 -11.49 -13.15 -3.12
C LEU A 154 -10.10 -13.75 -3.08
N ASN A 155 -9.46 -13.81 -1.90
CA ASN A 155 -8.18 -14.47 -1.72
C ASN A 155 -8.31 -15.99 -1.90
N GLU A 156 -9.29 -16.63 -1.26
CA GLU A 156 -9.51 -18.09 -1.38
C GLU A 156 -9.78 -18.51 -2.84
N GLU A 157 -10.66 -17.80 -3.55
CA GLU A 157 -10.93 -18.09 -4.96
C GLU A 157 -9.72 -17.87 -5.89
N SER A 158 -8.78 -17.02 -5.49
CA SER A 158 -7.57 -16.75 -6.28
C SER A 158 -6.53 -17.86 -6.20
N GLU A 159 -6.64 -18.77 -5.22
CA GLU A 159 -5.73 -19.90 -5.02
C GLU A 159 -6.16 -21.18 -5.76
N GLU A 160 -7.46 -21.34 -6.07
CA GLU A 160 -8.01 -22.65 -6.51
C GLU A 160 -8.39 -22.78 -8.00
N GLY A 161 -8.50 -21.71 -8.82
CA GLY A 161 -9.08 -21.88 -10.17
C GLY A 161 -8.70 -20.95 -11.31
N ASP A 162 -8.27 -19.72 -11.06
CA ASP A 162 -7.76 -18.80 -12.09
C ASP A 162 -7.00 -17.67 -11.38
N LYS A 163 -5.68 -17.81 -11.24
CA LYS A 163 -4.88 -16.90 -10.42
C LYS A 163 -4.97 -15.50 -11.02
N LEU A 164 -5.73 -14.61 -10.37
CA LEU A 164 -5.84 -13.22 -10.80
C LEU A 164 -4.44 -12.63 -10.92
N PRO A 165 -4.08 -11.96 -12.04
CA PRO A 165 -2.76 -11.36 -12.24
C PRO A 165 -2.63 -10.08 -11.41
N LEU A 166 -2.68 -10.22 -10.08
CA LEU A 166 -2.64 -9.11 -9.13
C LEU A 166 -1.32 -8.33 -9.24
N PRO A 167 -1.31 -7.03 -8.93
CA PRO A 167 -0.09 -6.24 -8.94
C PRO A 167 0.96 -6.86 -8.00
N PRO A 168 2.22 -7.03 -8.47
CA PRO A 168 3.28 -7.60 -7.66
C PRO A 168 3.54 -6.72 -6.44
N GLY A 169 3.81 -7.34 -5.29
CA GLY A 169 3.95 -6.69 -3.98
C GLY A 169 2.66 -6.12 -3.37
N GLY A 170 1.80 -5.51 -4.19
CA GLY A 170 0.55 -4.90 -3.76
C GLY A 170 -0.57 -5.90 -3.45
N GLY A 171 -0.66 -6.99 -4.24
CA GLY A 171 -1.70 -8.01 -4.09
C GLY A 171 -3.12 -7.44 -4.21
N LEU A 172 -4.09 -8.11 -3.59
CA LEU A 172 -5.49 -7.67 -3.62
C LEU A 172 -5.69 -6.31 -2.94
N SER A 173 -4.94 -6.04 -1.86
CA SER A 173 -4.98 -4.76 -1.13
C SER A 173 -4.75 -3.54 -2.03
N SER A 174 -3.93 -3.70 -3.08
CA SER A 174 -3.66 -2.61 -4.04
C SER A 174 -4.78 -2.32 -5.04
N LYS A 175 -5.76 -3.21 -5.15
CA LYS A 175 -6.96 -3.05 -5.99
C LYS A 175 -8.16 -2.53 -5.19
N MET A 176 -7.99 -2.34 -3.88
CA MET A 176 -8.97 -1.71 -3.01
C MET A 176 -8.93 -0.20 -3.23
N LYS A 177 -9.95 0.35 -3.91
CA LYS A 177 -10.07 1.80 -4.11
C LYS A 177 -10.80 2.42 -2.93
N ARG A 178 -10.29 3.54 -2.39
CA ARG A 178 -11.05 4.38 -1.46
C ARG A 178 -12.26 4.97 -2.16
N SER A 179 -13.45 4.82 -1.58
CA SER A 179 -14.62 5.60 -1.99
C SER A 179 -14.35 7.06 -1.62
N LYS A 180 -13.95 7.89 -2.58
CA LYS A 180 -14.10 9.34 -2.41
C LYS A 180 -15.60 9.61 -2.37
N GLY A 181 -16.02 10.44 -1.42
CA GLY A 181 -17.39 10.94 -1.38
C GLY A 181 -17.75 11.45 -2.78
N GLU A 182 -18.84 10.90 -3.31
CA GLU A 182 -19.41 11.16 -4.63
C GLU A 182 -18.70 10.50 -5.84
N SER A 183 -19.44 9.59 -6.47
CA SER A 183 -19.26 8.99 -7.81
C SER A 183 -18.09 8.01 -8.06
N HIS A 184 -18.47 6.72 -8.02
CA HIS A 184 -17.98 5.58 -8.84
C HIS A 184 -16.51 5.14 -8.71
N GLU A 185 -16.28 3.96 -8.12
CA GLU A 185 -15.69 2.80 -8.85
C GLU A 185 -15.58 1.52 -7.99
N ALA A 186 -15.85 0.40 -8.68
CA ALA A 186 -15.70 -1.01 -8.33
C ALA A 186 -16.30 -1.52 -7.01
N ILE A 187 -15.52 -1.53 -5.94
CA ILE A 187 -15.73 -2.44 -4.81
C ILE A 187 -16.74 -1.85 -3.82
N LEU A 188 -16.44 -0.66 -3.31
CA LEU A 188 -17.33 0.04 -2.37
C LEU A 188 -18.59 0.54 -3.07
N THR A 189 -18.50 0.93 -4.36
CA THR A 189 -19.70 1.29 -5.15
C THR A 189 -20.61 0.09 -5.33
N THR A 190 -20.10 -1.10 -5.66
CA THR A 190 -20.94 -2.30 -5.76
C THR A 190 -21.60 -2.62 -4.42
N MET A 191 -20.86 -2.57 -3.30
CA MET A 191 -21.43 -2.78 -1.96
C MET A 191 -22.52 -1.73 -1.63
N PHE A 192 -22.31 -0.46 -1.94
CA PHE A 192 -23.27 0.61 -1.66
C PHE A 192 -24.51 0.52 -2.57
N THR A 193 -24.33 0.28 -3.87
CA THR A 193 -25.40 0.16 -4.87
C THR A 193 -26.30 -1.05 -4.58
N ILE A 194 -25.72 -2.19 -4.19
CA ILE A 194 -26.51 -3.37 -3.79
C ILE A 194 -27.32 -3.06 -2.52
N ARG A 195 -26.71 -2.43 -1.50
CA ARG A 195 -27.40 -2.03 -0.27
C ARG A 195 -28.55 -1.04 -0.50
N SER A 196 -28.43 -0.11 -1.46
CA SER A 196 -29.55 0.77 -1.83
C SER A 196 -30.68 0.05 -2.57
N ASN A 197 -30.40 -1.02 -3.32
CA ASN A 197 -31.42 -1.78 -4.05
C ASN A 197 -32.16 -2.81 -3.17
N THR A 198 -31.52 -3.38 -2.15
CA THR A 198 -32.18 -4.29 -1.20
C THR A 198 -33.11 -3.56 -0.23
N ALA A 199 -32.76 -2.33 0.17
CA ALA A 199 -33.60 -1.49 1.04
C ALA A 199 -34.95 -1.08 0.41
N HIS A 200 -35.04 -1.05 -0.93
CA HIS A 200 -36.29 -0.71 -1.64
C HIS A 200 -37.28 -1.88 -1.80
N HIS A 201 -36.90 -3.10 -1.40
CA HIS A 201 -37.79 -4.27 -1.44
C HIS A 201 -38.36 -4.69 -0.08
N SER A 202 -38.08 -3.96 1.00
CA SER A 202 -38.55 -4.27 2.37
C SER A 202 -39.68 -3.37 2.88
N THR A 203 -40.25 -2.50 2.04
CA THR A 203 -41.42 -1.68 2.40
C THR A 203 -42.51 -1.81 1.35
N LEU A 204 -43.27 -2.90 1.44
CA LEU A 204 -44.69 -3.02 1.05
C LEU A 204 -45.30 -4.20 1.82
#